data_AF-A0A7C4TX56-F1
#
_entry.id   AF-A0A7C4TX56-F1
#
_cell.length_a   1.000
_cell.length_b   1.000
_cell.length_c   1.000
_cell.angle_alpha   90.00
_cell.angle_beta   90.00
_cell.angle_gamma   90.00
#
_symmetry.space_group_name_H-M   'P 1'
#
loop_
_entity.id
_entity.type
_entity.pdbx_description
1 polymer ?
#
loop_
_entity_poly.entity_id
_entity_poly.type
_entity_poly.pdbx_seq_one_letter_code
_entity_poly.pdbx_strand_id
1 'polypeptide(L)'
;NALYFRDKDLNAKEAGAAGIIIYNNMPGIVSPTFKVQEGDEKKEYIPAIFVTQSDGLFLKDLINKGLKIKFSEVSHLGTVANFTSMGPASDFYFKPELAAPGVAIYSTIPNGEYASWQGTSMAAPHVAGAIALFKQLHPDWTSEDIKTAFMNTATILKNYQNGETITWTLQGAGRINIPAAISTPAIVKPYDLLLKADNLTPVDFTVKNVSENTITFNISSEITLGGSEGLTVKFSSSKLVVNKGQSKTFTVNFVVDKSKLAKGPHEGLIWLDTGEKKLHVPFIIWNGDVEVPEKLSNVKASSNVIMPGNAQNNTIDFEFTLGSGSVIPPTEPNERPESSNIIDEIEIRVSDLNGNTLGVIFAKSLLLLGHYKFTWDGRDIYGNYFLTDGKYKWVVAAVESNNDQQNPVIQDAAKVEGEFEVKNAPKTKVSIVIQKDTVTQEEVGTGSVRLETTEKVAGFKGTIFFNANLLKVESVTQGEILKQDDVEKFDYKVDNLTGEIFVDIVMKQGHEITGSGNLLTFSFRGRVPGGSSVGFKESMLAHQDKTSIACVFLPWHITVNKAENPWDLNRDKKVDDADLKIFMTAFGAEPKDPNYIPLADFNMDGIIDGKDLFVLASHMGETYP
;
A
#
# COMPACT_ATOMS: atom_id res chain seq x y z
N ASN A 1 6.54 -5.08 -27.13
CA ASN A 1 7.75 -5.19 -26.26
C ASN A 1 7.82 -4.08 -25.21
N ALA A 2 8.28 -4.38 -23.99
CA ALA A 2 8.47 -3.37 -22.93
C ALA A 2 9.68 -2.46 -23.23
N LEU A 3 9.51 -1.14 -23.03
CA LEU A 3 10.58 -0.13 -23.18
C LEU A 3 11.45 -0.03 -21.92
N TYR A 4 12.75 0.21 -22.08
CA TYR A 4 13.64 0.55 -20.96
C TYR A 4 13.24 1.88 -20.31
N PHE A 5 13.52 2.06 -19.01
CA PHE A 5 13.25 3.32 -18.31
C PHE A 5 13.95 4.53 -18.95
N ARG A 6 15.17 4.33 -19.47
CA ARG A 6 15.91 5.31 -20.26
C ARG A 6 15.10 5.80 -21.47
N ASP A 7 14.51 4.86 -22.22
CA ASP A 7 13.77 5.20 -23.45
C ASP A 7 12.47 5.93 -23.11
N LYS A 8 11.83 5.59 -21.98
CA LYS A 8 10.67 6.33 -21.47
C LYS A 8 11.01 7.79 -21.17
N ASP A 9 12.16 8.04 -20.53
CA ASP A 9 12.65 9.40 -20.24
C ASP A 9 12.93 10.19 -21.52
N LEU A 10 13.69 9.61 -22.45
CA LEU A 10 14.04 10.25 -23.73
C LEU A 10 12.79 10.58 -24.55
N ASN A 11 11.81 9.68 -24.62
CA ASN A 11 10.54 9.91 -25.32
C ASN A 11 9.73 11.03 -24.66
N ALA A 12 9.67 11.07 -23.31
CA ALA A 12 8.99 12.14 -22.59
C ALA A 12 9.66 13.50 -22.82
N LYS A 13 10.99 13.53 -22.83
CA LYS A 13 11.78 14.72 -23.17
C LYS A 13 11.50 15.20 -24.59
N GLU A 14 11.49 14.31 -25.57
CA GLU A 14 11.18 14.64 -26.97
C GLU A 14 9.78 15.21 -27.13
N ALA A 15 8.82 14.73 -26.33
CA ALA A 15 7.46 15.29 -26.24
C ALA A 15 7.38 16.64 -25.47
N GLY A 16 8.51 17.18 -25.00
CA GLY A 16 8.58 18.47 -24.30
C GLY A 16 8.28 18.43 -22.81
N ALA A 17 8.33 17.25 -22.18
CA ALA A 17 8.11 17.13 -20.74
C ALA A 17 9.23 17.78 -19.93
N ALA A 18 8.87 18.46 -18.84
CA ALA A 18 9.82 19.03 -17.89
C ALA A 18 10.35 18.00 -16.86
N GLY A 19 9.76 16.80 -16.83
CA GLY A 19 10.11 15.68 -15.95
C GLY A 19 9.17 14.49 -16.17
N ILE A 20 9.50 13.33 -15.62
CA ILE A 20 8.72 12.08 -15.76
C ILE A 20 8.45 11.44 -14.39
N ILE A 21 7.22 10.94 -14.20
CA ILE A 21 6.84 10.09 -13.07
C ILE A 21 6.57 8.69 -13.62
N ILE A 22 7.29 7.71 -13.12
CA ILE A 22 7.19 6.32 -13.55
C ILE A 22 6.63 5.50 -12.38
N TYR A 23 5.45 4.93 -12.53
CA TYR A 23 4.87 4.07 -11.50
C TYR A 23 5.15 2.59 -11.78
N ASN A 24 5.27 1.80 -10.72
CA ASN A 24 5.48 0.37 -10.84
C ASN A 24 4.29 -0.32 -11.55
N ASN A 25 4.55 -1.40 -12.28
CA ASN A 25 3.51 -2.21 -12.91
C ASN A 25 3.02 -3.36 -12.02
N MET A 26 3.60 -3.52 -10.83
CA MET A 26 3.23 -4.51 -9.81
C MET A 26 3.29 -3.88 -8.40
N PRO A 27 2.64 -4.48 -7.40
CA PRO A 27 2.85 -4.14 -6.00
C PRO A 27 4.32 -4.29 -5.60
N GLY A 28 4.79 -3.44 -4.68
CA GLY A 28 6.14 -3.53 -4.12
C GLY A 28 7.09 -2.39 -4.49
N ILE A 29 8.34 -2.51 -3.99
CA ILE A 29 9.38 -1.49 -4.11
C ILE A 29 9.75 -1.27 -5.57
N VAL A 30 9.96 -0.01 -5.95
CA VAL A 30 10.63 0.33 -7.20
C VAL A 30 12.12 0.54 -6.92
N SER A 31 12.95 -0.35 -7.46
CA SER A 31 14.42 -0.25 -7.43
C SER A 31 14.96 -0.08 -8.85
N PRO A 32 14.71 1.06 -9.50
CA PRO A 32 15.01 1.23 -10.90
C PRO A 32 16.49 1.55 -11.07
N THR A 33 17.10 0.98 -12.09
CA THR A 33 18.40 1.44 -12.59
C THR A 33 18.21 2.05 -13.97
N PHE A 34 18.67 3.29 -14.14
CA PHE A 34 18.92 3.85 -15.46
C PHE A 34 20.19 3.18 -15.99
N LYS A 35 20.04 1.99 -16.60
CA LYS A 35 21.15 1.39 -17.31
C LYS A 35 21.41 2.21 -18.57
N VAL A 36 22.40 3.09 -18.50
CA VAL A 36 22.87 3.87 -19.65
C VAL A 36 23.65 2.92 -20.55
N GLN A 37 23.18 2.75 -21.79
CA GLN A 37 23.89 1.95 -22.78
C GLN A 37 25.14 2.70 -23.23
N GLU A 38 26.17 1.94 -23.61
CA GLU A 38 27.38 2.48 -24.21
C GLU A 38 27.01 3.38 -25.41
N GLY A 39 27.48 4.62 -25.39
CA GLY A 39 27.16 5.67 -26.38
C GLY A 39 26.09 6.69 -25.97
N ASP A 40 25.32 6.41 -24.91
CA ASP A 40 24.27 7.30 -24.39
C ASP A 40 24.71 8.12 -23.15
N GLU A 41 25.99 8.06 -22.77
CA GLU A 41 26.51 8.69 -21.55
C GLU A 41 26.43 10.22 -21.57
N LYS A 42 26.36 10.80 -22.77
CA LYS A 42 26.25 12.25 -22.98
C LYS A 42 24.82 12.71 -23.25
N LYS A 43 23.84 11.79 -23.33
CA LYS A 43 22.44 12.20 -23.48
C LYS A 43 21.99 12.90 -22.21
N GLU A 44 21.24 13.97 -22.40
CA GLU A 44 20.68 14.75 -21.30
C GLU A 44 19.29 14.20 -20.97
N TYR A 45 19.10 13.78 -19.74
CA TYR A 45 17.86 13.22 -19.20
C TYR A 45 17.05 14.29 -18.46
N ILE A 46 15.72 14.14 -18.45
CA ILE A 46 14.86 15.00 -17.62
C ILE A 46 14.77 14.44 -16.18
N PRO A 47 14.37 15.25 -15.18
CA PRO A 47 14.15 14.74 -13.83
C PRO A 47 13.12 13.61 -13.81
N ALA A 48 13.50 12.46 -13.25
CA ALA A 48 12.66 11.26 -13.16
C ALA A 48 12.41 10.86 -11.70
N ILE A 49 11.16 10.54 -11.37
CA ILE A 49 10.77 9.98 -10.07
C ILE A 49 10.01 8.69 -10.26
N PHE A 50 10.27 7.72 -9.40
CA PHE A 50 9.59 6.44 -9.38
C PHE A 50 8.64 6.36 -8.19
N VAL A 51 7.45 5.82 -8.43
CA VAL A 51 6.41 5.66 -7.41
C VAL A 51 5.84 4.25 -7.44
N THR A 52 5.18 3.84 -6.36
CA THR A 52 4.49 2.55 -6.30
C THR A 52 3.36 2.46 -7.34
N GLN A 53 2.89 1.26 -7.64
CA GLN A 53 1.74 1.09 -8.54
C GLN A 53 0.51 1.85 -8.03
N SER A 54 0.20 1.72 -6.73
CA SER A 54 -0.95 2.35 -6.09
C SER A 54 -0.87 3.88 -6.14
N ASP A 55 0.30 4.47 -5.83
CA ASP A 55 0.52 5.91 -5.95
C ASP A 55 0.40 6.39 -7.40
N GLY A 56 0.91 5.60 -8.36
CA GLY A 56 0.77 5.89 -9.78
C GLY A 56 -0.67 5.94 -10.26
N LEU A 57 -1.47 4.95 -9.87
CA LEU A 57 -2.89 4.88 -10.18
C LEU A 57 -3.65 6.03 -9.51
N PHE A 58 -3.30 6.37 -8.27
CA PHE A 58 -3.85 7.53 -7.57
C PHE A 58 -3.52 8.84 -8.29
N LEU A 59 -2.27 9.06 -8.69
CA LEU A 59 -1.87 10.24 -9.46
C LEU A 59 -2.59 10.30 -10.80
N LYS A 60 -2.75 9.15 -11.48
CA LYS A 60 -3.48 9.05 -12.75
C LYS A 60 -4.92 9.52 -12.61
N ASP A 61 -5.60 9.15 -11.52
CA ASP A 61 -6.97 9.59 -11.21
C ASP A 61 -7.07 11.12 -11.03
N LEU A 62 -6.01 11.75 -10.53
CA LEU A 62 -5.97 13.19 -10.30
C LEU A 62 -5.66 14.01 -11.55
N ILE A 63 -5.13 13.42 -12.64
CA ILE A 63 -4.74 14.15 -13.86
C ILE A 63 -5.93 14.98 -14.39
N ASN A 64 -7.10 14.36 -14.47
CA ASN A 64 -8.32 14.98 -14.96
C ASN A 64 -8.90 16.06 -14.01
N LYS A 65 -8.34 16.19 -12.79
CA LYS A 65 -8.73 17.19 -11.77
C LYS A 65 -7.76 18.38 -11.72
N GLY A 66 -6.84 18.49 -12.67
CA GLY A 66 -5.84 19.55 -12.70
C GLY A 66 -4.71 19.34 -11.69
N LEU A 67 -4.20 18.10 -11.63
CA LEU A 67 -3.10 17.69 -10.77
C LEU A 67 -1.94 18.69 -10.79
N LYS A 68 -1.58 19.19 -9.61
CA LYS A 68 -0.36 19.97 -9.38
C LYS A 68 0.50 19.21 -8.38
N ILE A 69 1.71 18.86 -8.80
CA ILE A 69 2.64 18.12 -7.96
C ILE A 69 3.71 19.09 -7.47
N LYS A 70 3.95 19.07 -6.15
CA LYS A 70 5.07 19.74 -5.54
C LYS A 70 5.99 18.67 -4.98
N PHE A 71 7.20 18.59 -5.52
CA PHE A 71 8.25 17.76 -4.93
C PHE A 71 8.88 18.50 -3.76
N SER A 72 9.02 17.78 -2.66
CA SER A 72 9.80 18.21 -1.50
C SER A 72 10.55 17.00 -0.99
N GLU A 73 11.73 17.23 -0.41
CA GLU A 73 12.39 16.20 0.38
C GLU A 73 11.55 15.94 1.63
N VAL A 74 10.70 14.91 1.58
CA VAL A 74 10.10 14.35 2.78
C VAL A 74 11.13 13.40 3.33
N SER A 75 11.98 13.91 4.20
CA SER A 75 12.95 13.09 4.87
C SER A 75 12.18 12.17 5.83
N HIS A 76 12.07 10.87 5.53
CA HIS A 76 11.67 9.86 6.53
C HIS A 76 12.79 9.63 7.56
N LEU A 77 13.50 10.71 7.94
CA LEU A 77 14.54 10.69 8.94
C LEU A 77 13.95 10.17 10.25
N GLY A 78 14.62 9.20 10.86
CA GLY A 78 14.17 8.61 12.12
C GLY A 78 13.25 7.41 11.97
N THR A 79 13.28 6.70 10.84
CA THR A 79 12.75 5.33 10.75
C THR A 79 13.87 4.31 10.47
N VAL A 80 13.53 3.02 10.43
CA VAL A 80 14.47 1.93 10.14
C VAL A 80 14.52 1.65 8.64
N ALA A 81 15.69 1.21 8.15
CA ALA A 81 15.83 0.79 6.75
C ALA A 81 15.07 -0.53 6.51
N ASN A 82 14.40 -0.65 5.37
CA ASN A 82 13.68 -1.88 4.99
C ASN A 82 14.59 -3.12 4.96
N PHE A 83 15.88 -2.99 4.64
CA PHE A 83 16.84 -4.09 4.59
C PHE A 83 17.54 -4.41 5.93
N THR A 84 17.28 -3.66 7.01
CA THR A 84 18.01 -3.89 8.28
C THR A 84 17.73 -5.30 8.81
N SER A 85 18.74 -5.99 9.32
CA SER A 85 18.52 -7.33 9.88
C SER A 85 17.67 -7.25 11.16
N MET A 86 16.75 -8.20 11.28
CA MET A 86 15.87 -8.35 12.44
C MET A 86 16.42 -9.39 13.42
N GLY A 87 16.28 -9.14 14.71
CA GLY A 87 16.53 -10.13 15.75
C GLY A 87 15.29 -10.96 16.13
N PRO A 88 15.36 -11.72 17.23
CA PRO A 88 16.57 -11.94 18.04
C PRO A 88 17.64 -12.70 17.27
N ALA A 89 18.87 -12.73 17.78
CA ALA A 89 19.91 -13.58 17.22
C ALA A 89 19.52 -15.07 17.34
N SER A 90 20.09 -15.94 16.50
CA SER A 90 19.76 -17.37 16.44
C SER A 90 19.95 -18.12 17.76
N ASP A 91 20.82 -17.61 18.62
CA ASP A 91 21.14 -18.08 19.97
C ASP A 91 20.32 -17.37 21.06
N PHE A 92 19.24 -16.69 20.66
CA PHE A 92 18.27 -16.00 21.52
C PHE A 92 18.87 -14.86 22.35
N TYR A 93 19.69 -14.03 21.71
CA TYR A 93 20.16 -12.76 22.29
C TYR A 93 19.39 -11.57 21.72
N PHE A 94 19.25 -10.53 22.55
CA PHE A 94 18.69 -9.25 22.13
C PHE A 94 19.60 -8.60 21.08
N LYS A 95 19.09 -8.50 19.85
CA LYS A 95 19.73 -7.83 18.71
C LYS A 95 18.67 -7.17 17.82
N PRO A 96 19.03 -6.09 17.10
CA PRO A 96 20.24 -5.29 17.27
C PRO A 96 20.23 -4.55 18.63
N GLU A 97 21.34 -3.93 19.01
CA GLU A 97 21.43 -3.20 20.29
C GLU A 97 21.04 -1.73 20.15
N LEU A 98 21.45 -1.11 19.04
CA LEU A 98 21.25 0.31 18.73
C LEU A 98 21.06 0.48 17.23
N ALA A 99 20.34 1.54 16.86
CA ALA A 99 20.26 2.03 15.49
C ALA A 99 21.17 3.27 15.29
N ALA A 100 21.60 3.50 14.05
CA ALA A 100 22.32 4.70 13.65
C ALA A 100 22.05 5.00 12.16
N PRO A 101 22.32 6.23 11.67
CA PRO A 101 22.15 6.57 10.27
C PRO A 101 22.94 5.62 9.35
N GLY A 102 22.24 4.98 8.42
CA GLY A 102 22.84 4.01 7.49
C GLY A 102 22.24 4.02 6.09
N VAL A 103 21.40 5.01 5.74
CA VAL A 103 20.81 5.15 4.40
C VAL A 103 21.29 6.45 3.78
N ALA A 104 21.71 6.41 2.52
CA ALA A 104 22.22 7.56 1.77
C ALA A 104 23.36 8.30 2.51
N ILE A 105 24.29 7.56 3.09
CA ILE A 105 25.45 8.10 3.82
C ILE A 105 26.52 8.50 2.81
N TYR A 106 26.74 9.80 2.65
CA TYR A 106 27.80 10.36 1.83
C TYR A 106 29.16 10.22 2.54
N SER A 107 30.09 9.49 1.94
CA SER A 107 31.41 9.24 2.52
C SER A 107 32.49 9.05 1.45
N THR A 108 33.73 8.88 1.89
CA THR A 108 34.91 8.72 1.03
C THR A 108 34.96 7.34 0.37
N ILE A 109 35.30 7.31 -0.91
CA ILE A 109 35.65 6.10 -1.67
C ILE A 109 37.10 6.25 -2.22
N PRO A 110 37.71 5.20 -2.82
CA PRO A 110 39.06 5.30 -3.38
C PRO A 110 39.24 6.47 -4.38
N ASN A 111 40.49 6.82 -4.68
CA ASN A 111 40.88 7.87 -5.63
C ASN A 111 40.49 9.32 -5.24
N GLY A 112 40.22 9.58 -3.96
CA GLY A 112 39.88 10.93 -3.48
C GLY A 112 38.45 11.35 -3.81
N GLU A 113 37.59 10.37 -4.10
CA GLU A 113 36.20 10.58 -4.48
C GLU A 113 35.25 10.35 -3.29
N TYR A 114 33.97 10.68 -3.51
CA TYR A 114 32.90 10.51 -2.53
C TYR A 114 31.66 9.91 -3.18
N ALA A 115 30.96 9.07 -2.44
CA ALA A 115 29.70 8.48 -2.88
C ALA A 115 28.73 8.31 -1.71
N SER A 116 27.44 8.23 -2.02
CA SER A 116 26.39 7.91 -1.06
C SER A 116 26.07 6.44 -1.10
N TRP A 117 26.32 5.72 0.00
CA TRP A 117 25.98 4.30 0.15
C TRP A 117 24.96 4.07 1.26
N GLN A 118 24.36 2.89 1.29
CA GLN A 118 23.42 2.47 2.32
C GLN A 118 23.77 1.07 2.85
N GLY A 119 23.49 0.83 4.12
CA GLY A 119 23.77 -0.42 4.80
C GLY A 119 23.97 -0.23 6.29
N THR A 120 23.78 -1.32 7.05
CA THR A 120 24.23 -1.38 8.45
C THR A 120 25.76 -1.22 8.55
N SER A 121 26.50 -1.54 7.49
CA SER A 121 27.92 -1.22 7.32
C SER A 121 28.23 0.28 7.40
N MET A 122 27.28 1.16 7.03
CA MET A 122 27.41 2.61 7.16
C MET A 122 26.91 3.12 8.52
N ALA A 123 25.99 2.40 9.17
CA ALA A 123 25.55 2.70 10.52
C ALA A 123 26.61 2.37 11.59
N ALA A 124 27.30 1.24 11.46
CA ALA A 124 28.33 0.79 12.38
C ALA A 124 29.47 1.82 12.66
N PRO A 125 30.10 2.47 11.66
CA PRO A 125 31.16 3.44 11.90
C PRO A 125 30.68 4.71 12.64
N HIS A 126 29.41 5.11 12.51
CA HIS A 126 28.85 6.20 13.31
C HIS A 126 28.88 5.86 14.81
N VAL A 127 28.46 4.64 15.16
CA VAL A 127 28.47 4.15 16.54
C VAL A 127 29.91 3.99 17.05
N ALA A 128 30.80 3.43 16.23
CA ALA A 128 32.21 3.27 16.60
C ALA A 128 32.90 4.61 16.90
N GLY A 129 32.68 5.64 16.07
CA GLY A 129 33.19 6.99 16.30
C GLY A 129 32.62 7.62 17.57
N ALA A 130 31.31 7.48 17.81
CA ALA A 130 30.66 7.97 19.02
C ALA A 130 31.23 7.31 20.29
N ILE A 131 31.42 5.99 20.28
CA ILE A 131 32.00 5.23 21.39
C ILE A 131 33.44 5.67 21.66
N ALA A 132 34.25 5.90 20.61
CA ALA A 132 35.62 6.37 20.77
C ALA A 132 35.69 7.73 21.48
N LEU A 133 34.86 8.70 21.06
CA LEU A 133 34.76 10.01 21.71
C LEU A 133 34.24 9.88 23.15
N PHE A 134 33.27 8.99 23.38
CA PHE A 134 32.72 8.77 24.71
C PHE A 134 33.74 8.13 25.66
N LYS A 135 34.58 7.22 25.17
CA LYS A 135 35.70 6.62 25.93
C LYS A 135 36.78 7.65 26.26
N GLN A 136 37.02 8.62 25.36
CA GLN A 136 37.92 9.74 25.66
C GLN A 136 37.36 10.63 26.77
N LEU A 137 36.04 10.90 26.75
CA LEU A 137 35.37 11.68 27.79
C LEU A 137 35.33 10.95 29.15
N HIS A 138 35.21 9.62 29.12
CA HIS A 138 35.13 8.77 30.30
C HIS A 138 36.20 7.65 30.28
N PRO A 139 37.50 7.97 30.50
CA PRO A 139 38.58 6.99 30.38
C PRO A 139 38.45 5.78 31.31
N ASP A 140 37.82 5.97 32.47
CA ASP A 140 37.65 4.92 33.49
C ASP A 140 36.42 4.04 33.25
N TRP A 141 35.52 4.42 32.33
CA TRP A 141 34.32 3.63 32.06
C TRP A 141 34.65 2.38 31.24
N THR A 142 34.04 1.26 31.62
CA THR A 142 34.18 0.02 30.85
C THR A 142 33.40 0.10 29.53
N SER A 143 33.72 -0.75 28.56
CA SER A 143 32.95 -0.83 27.30
C SER A 143 31.47 -1.10 27.56
N GLU A 144 31.15 -1.87 28.60
CA GLU A 144 29.78 -2.15 28.99
C GLU A 144 29.08 -0.92 29.58
N ASP A 145 29.76 -0.11 30.41
CA ASP A 145 29.18 1.13 30.94
C ASP A 145 28.86 2.12 29.82
N ILE A 146 29.74 2.22 28.82
CA ILE A 146 29.54 3.07 27.64
C ILE A 146 28.35 2.57 26.81
N LYS A 147 28.30 1.27 26.51
CA LYS A 147 27.17 0.64 25.83
C LYS A 147 25.86 0.89 26.58
N THR A 148 25.87 0.69 27.89
CA THR A 148 24.71 0.89 28.78
C THR A 148 24.20 2.33 28.67
N ALA A 149 25.08 3.33 28.75
CA ALA A 149 24.68 4.73 28.62
C ALA A 149 24.03 5.04 27.28
N PHE A 150 24.58 4.55 26.17
CA PHE A 150 23.98 4.76 24.85
C PHE A 150 22.63 4.06 24.71
N MET A 151 22.49 2.83 25.20
CA MET A 151 21.20 2.12 25.15
C MET A 151 20.15 2.77 26.05
N ASN A 152 20.51 3.19 27.26
CA ASN A 152 19.58 3.84 28.18
C ASN A 152 19.08 5.22 27.72
N THR A 153 19.80 5.86 26.79
CA THR A 153 19.53 7.24 26.34
C THR A 153 19.19 7.33 24.86
N ALA A 154 19.08 6.20 24.18
CA ALA A 154 18.77 6.14 22.76
C ALA A 154 17.41 6.78 22.44
N THR A 155 17.28 7.32 21.23
CA THR A 155 16.01 7.87 20.74
C THR A 155 15.16 6.72 20.19
N ILE A 156 14.04 6.44 20.84
CA ILE A 156 13.07 5.44 20.37
C ILE A 156 12.48 5.89 19.04
N LEU A 157 12.57 5.02 18.04
CA LEU A 157 12.04 5.21 16.70
C LEU A 157 10.58 4.79 16.64
N LYS A 158 9.81 5.55 15.87
CA LYS A 158 8.39 5.32 15.60
C LYS A 158 8.20 5.00 14.13
N ASN A 159 7.27 4.11 13.83
CA ASN A 159 6.86 3.84 12.47
C ASN A 159 6.09 5.08 11.98
N TYR A 160 6.54 5.66 10.87
CA TYR A 160 6.02 6.92 10.33
C TYR A 160 4.62 6.77 9.72
N GLN A 161 4.17 5.54 9.46
CA GLN A 161 2.88 5.24 8.82
C GLN A 161 1.75 5.13 9.85
N ASN A 162 2.04 4.68 11.08
CA ASN A 162 1.04 4.43 12.12
C ASN A 162 1.35 5.12 13.48
N GLY A 163 2.53 5.69 13.65
CA GLY A 163 2.98 6.34 14.89
C GLY A 163 3.40 5.38 16.01
N GLU A 164 3.34 4.07 15.79
CA GLU A 164 3.66 3.06 16.80
C GLU A 164 5.17 2.92 17.00
N THR A 165 5.57 2.38 18.14
CA THR A 165 6.97 2.01 18.39
C THR A 165 7.40 0.90 17.42
N ILE A 166 8.54 1.08 16.76
CA ILE A 166 9.13 0.02 15.93
C ILE A 166 9.59 -1.12 16.85
N THR A 167 9.46 -2.39 16.45
CA THR A 167 9.93 -3.51 17.27
C THR A 167 11.40 -3.36 17.68
N TRP A 168 11.70 -3.73 18.93
CA TRP A 168 13.05 -3.78 19.47
C TRP A 168 13.95 -4.72 18.67
N THR A 169 13.38 -5.71 18.00
CA THR A 169 14.11 -6.61 17.09
C THR A 169 14.59 -5.93 15.81
N LEU A 170 14.12 -4.71 15.49
CA LEU A 170 14.62 -3.91 14.36
C LEU A 170 15.44 -2.69 14.81
N GLN A 171 15.03 -2.01 15.88
CA GLN A 171 15.67 -0.76 16.30
C GLN A 171 16.63 -0.91 17.51
N GLY A 172 16.63 -2.05 18.19
CA GLY A 172 17.30 -2.24 19.47
C GLY A 172 16.73 -1.32 20.55
N ALA A 173 17.58 -0.72 21.38
CA ALA A 173 17.15 0.31 22.34
C ALA A 173 16.74 1.63 21.67
N GLY A 174 16.94 1.77 20.35
CA GLY A 174 16.66 2.96 19.57
C GLY A 174 17.90 3.54 18.90
N ARG A 175 17.75 4.70 18.26
CA ARG A 175 18.84 5.40 17.57
C ARG A 175 19.79 6.07 18.56
N ILE A 176 21.09 5.92 18.35
CA ILE A 176 22.12 6.57 19.17
C ILE A 176 21.85 8.08 19.32
N ASN A 177 21.95 8.59 20.56
CA ASN A 177 21.80 10.00 20.89
C ASN A 177 22.98 10.46 21.75
N ILE A 178 23.99 11.05 21.10
CA ILE A 178 25.26 11.41 21.73
C ILE A 178 25.07 12.47 22.83
N PRO A 179 24.33 13.59 22.61
CA PRO A 179 24.09 14.56 23.67
C PRO A 179 23.35 13.98 24.88
N ALA A 180 22.39 13.07 24.65
CA ALA A 180 21.66 12.42 25.75
C ALA A 180 22.57 11.48 26.55
N ALA A 181 23.42 10.68 25.87
CA ALA A 181 24.39 9.80 26.52
C ALA A 181 25.42 10.58 27.35
N ILE A 182 25.97 11.68 26.80
CA ILE A 182 26.96 12.53 27.52
C ILE A 182 26.35 13.16 28.77
N SER A 183 25.09 13.57 28.69
CA SER A 183 24.37 14.18 29.81
C SER A 183 23.62 13.17 30.69
N THR A 184 23.93 11.87 30.56
CA THR A 184 23.22 10.85 31.32
C THR A 184 23.53 10.98 32.82
N PRO A 185 22.52 11.02 33.69
CA PRO A 185 22.75 11.16 35.12
C PRO A 185 23.09 9.81 35.80
N ALA A 186 22.81 8.70 35.12
CA ALA A 186 23.04 7.34 35.61
C ALA A 186 23.18 6.35 34.44
N ILE A 187 23.62 5.13 34.78
CA ILE A 187 23.53 3.96 33.92
C ILE A 187 22.76 2.85 34.63
N VAL A 188 21.97 2.09 33.89
CA VAL A 188 21.02 1.10 34.40
C VAL A 188 21.31 -0.25 33.73
N LYS A 189 21.65 -1.25 34.55
CA LYS A 189 21.92 -2.63 34.10
C LYS A 189 20.90 -3.59 34.71
N PRO A 190 20.44 -4.64 33.99
CA PRO A 190 20.73 -4.91 32.58
C PRO A 190 20.15 -3.81 31.67
N TYR A 191 20.80 -3.59 30.51
CA TYR A 191 20.46 -2.51 29.56
C TYR A 191 19.45 -2.92 28.48
N ASP A 192 19.14 -4.22 28.40
CA ASP A 192 18.06 -4.82 27.64
C ASP A 192 17.60 -6.11 28.35
N LEU A 193 16.45 -6.64 27.95
CA LEU A 193 15.98 -7.95 28.36
C LEU A 193 15.35 -8.69 27.18
N LEU A 194 15.73 -9.96 27.01
CA LEU A 194 15.02 -10.92 26.16
C LEU A 194 14.80 -12.17 26.98
N LEU A 195 13.55 -12.46 27.33
CA LEU A 195 13.17 -13.54 28.23
C LEU A 195 12.07 -14.41 27.62
N LYS A 196 12.10 -15.71 27.90
CA LYS A 196 10.96 -16.59 27.62
C LYS A 196 9.88 -16.39 28.70
N ALA A 197 8.61 -16.49 28.31
CA ALA A 197 7.49 -16.44 29.23
C ALA A 197 7.45 -17.60 30.25
N ASP A 198 8.25 -18.64 30.03
CA ASP A 198 8.37 -19.81 30.88
C ASP A 198 9.33 -19.59 32.05
N ASN A 199 8.89 -19.93 33.26
CA ASN A 199 9.71 -19.90 34.48
C ASN A 199 10.41 -18.55 34.73
N LEU A 200 9.72 -17.44 34.42
CA LEU A 200 10.22 -16.09 34.67
C LEU A 200 10.61 -15.91 36.14
N THR A 201 11.86 -15.52 36.36
CA THR A 201 12.37 -15.12 37.68
C THR A 201 12.42 -13.60 37.79
N PRO A 202 12.27 -13.03 39.00
CA PRO A 202 12.48 -11.61 39.20
C PRO A 202 13.90 -11.20 38.78
N VAL A 203 14.01 -10.05 38.11
CA VAL A 203 15.28 -9.52 37.59
C VAL A 203 15.69 -8.31 38.41
N ASP A 204 16.91 -8.33 38.94
CA ASP A 204 17.48 -7.19 39.65
C ASP A 204 18.13 -6.21 38.68
N PHE A 205 17.70 -4.96 38.76
CA PHE A 205 18.28 -3.84 38.04
C PHE A 205 19.17 -3.03 38.95
N THR A 206 20.41 -2.78 38.54
CA THR A 206 21.38 -1.92 39.21
C THR A 206 21.42 -0.55 38.54
N VAL A 207 21.12 0.50 39.30
CA VAL A 207 21.23 1.89 38.88
C VAL A 207 22.48 2.48 39.51
N LYS A 208 23.48 2.83 38.70
CA LYS A 208 24.69 3.54 39.13
C LYS A 208 24.54 5.02 38.82
N ASN A 209 24.49 5.85 39.86
CA ASN A 209 24.47 7.30 39.71
C ASN A 209 25.88 7.81 39.36
N VAL A 210 26.01 8.41 38.18
CA VAL A 210 27.30 8.96 37.67
C VAL A 210 27.34 10.48 37.73
N SER A 211 26.29 11.11 38.25
CA SER A 211 26.23 12.56 38.47
C SER A 211 26.84 12.96 39.81
N GLU A 212 27.00 14.28 39.99
CA GLU A 212 27.50 14.88 41.22
C GLU A 212 26.43 15.07 42.31
N ASN A 213 25.16 14.74 42.03
CA ASN A 213 24.02 14.98 42.91
C ASN A 213 23.34 13.67 43.31
N THR A 214 22.63 13.66 44.44
CA THR A 214 21.69 12.57 44.75
C THR A 214 20.50 12.67 43.80
N ILE A 215 20.13 11.57 43.16
CA ILE A 215 19.04 11.51 42.19
C ILE A 215 17.91 10.64 42.73
N THR A 216 16.69 11.06 42.44
CA THR A 216 15.48 10.27 42.65
C THR A 216 14.94 9.83 41.28
N PHE A 217 14.78 8.52 41.09
CA PHE A 217 14.17 7.93 39.91
C PHE A 217 12.75 7.48 40.24
N ASN A 218 11.79 7.88 39.42
CA ASN A 218 10.46 7.28 39.36
C ASN A 218 10.50 6.15 38.34
N ILE A 219 10.10 4.95 38.76
CA ILE A 219 10.19 3.74 37.96
C ILE A 219 8.80 3.36 37.47
N SER A 220 8.67 3.12 36.17
CA SER A 220 7.44 2.68 35.54
C SER A 220 7.74 1.76 34.35
N SER A 221 6.69 1.19 33.75
CA SER A 221 6.79 0.43 32.52
C SER A 221 5.67 0.78 31.56
N GLU A 222 5.89 0.44 30.30
CA GLU A 222 4.94 0.61 29.20
C GLU A 222 5.08 -0.59 28.26
N ILE A 223 3.96 -1.20 27.86
CA ILE A 223 3.93 -2.21 26.81
C ILE A 223 3.78 -1.49 25.48
N THR A 224 4.66 -1.78 24.53
CA THR A 224 4.73 -1.10 23.23
C THR A 224 4.18 -1.93 22.08
N LEU A 225 4.37 -3.25 22.08
CA LEU A 225 3.89 -4.17 21.03
C LEU A 225 3.48 -5.54 21.62
N GLY A 226 2.66 -6.29 20.89
CA GLY A 226 2.19 -7.63 21.28
C GLY A 226 1.01 -7.65 22.27
N GLY A 227 0.59 -6.49 22.77
CA GLY A 227 -0.50 -6.37 23.75
C GLY A 227 -0.08 -6.79 25.16
N SER A 228 -0.87 -6.33 26.14
CA SER A 228 -0.58 -6.54 27.58
C SER A 228 -1.49 -7.58 28.24
N GLU A 229 -2.43 -8.18 27.51
CA GLU A 229 -3.35 -9.15 28.08
C GLU A 229 -2.58 -10.38 28.58
N GLY A 230 -2.71 -10.70 29.86
CA GLY A 230 -1.94 -11.77 30.49
C GLY A 230 -0.49 -11.42 30.84
N LEU A 231 -0.02 -10.18 30.67
CA LEU A 231 1.30 -9.72 31.10
C LEU A 231 1.19 -8.53 32.07
N THR A 232 1.82 -8.63 33.25
CA THR A 232 1.91 -7.54 34.21
C THR A 232 3.34 -7.36 34.70
N VAL A 233 3.84 -6.13 34.64
CA VAL A 233 5.17 -5.77 35.14
C VAL A 233 5.03 -5.16 36.53
N LYS A 234 5.68 -5.75 37.53
CA LYS A 234 5.67 -5.29 38.93
C LYS A 234 7.05 -4.86 39.36
N PHE A 235 7.13 -3.87 40.24
CA PHE A 235 8.38 -3.36 40.78
C PHE A 235 8.44 -3.55 42.30
N SER A 236 9.61 -3.88 42.82
CA SER A 236 9.89 -3.86 44.27
C SER A 236 9.73 -2.46 44.88
N SER A 237 9.99 -1.42 44.09
CA SER A 237 9.71 -0.02 44.42
C SER A 237 9.47 0.78 43.14
N SER A 238 8.49 1.69 43.15
CA SER A 238 8.26 2.66 42.08
C SER A 238 9.14 3.92 42.22
N LYS A 239 9.94 4.02 43.28
CA LYS A 239 10.84 5.15 43.55
C LYS A 239 12.18 4.67 44.07
N LEU A 240 13.27 5.17 43.49
CA LEU A 240 14.63 4.82 43.90
C LEU A 240 15.47 6.07 44.09
N VAL A 241 15.98 6.28 45.30
CA VAL A 241 16.89 7.40 45.63
C VAL A 241 18.32 6.89 45.65
N VAL A 242 19.17 7.36 44.73
CA VAL A 242 20.56 6.92 44.59
C VAL A 242 21.49 8.11 44.87
N ASN A 243 22.30 7.99 45.92
CA ASN A 243 23.27 9.03 46.28
C ASN A 243 24.36 9.17 45.20
N LYS A 244 25.01 10.34 45.16
CA LYS A 244 26.16 10.62 44.28
C LYS A 244 27.16 9.46 44.26
N GLY A 245 27.52 9.00 43.07
CA GLY A 245 28.55 7.96 42.86
C GLY A 245 28.22 6.57 43.40
N GLN A 246 27.02 6.38 43.98
CA GLN A 246 26.58 5.10 44.54
C GLN A 246 25.77 4.31 43.52
N SER A 247 25.65 3.01 43.78
CA SER A 247 24.72 2.13 43.09
C SER A 247 23.61 1.68 44.02
N LYS A 248 22.39 1.52 43.50
CA LYS A 248 21.31 0.81 44.20
C LYS A 248 20.57 -0.11 43.25
N THR A 249 19.94 -1.11 43.82
CA THR A 249 19.14 -2.07 43.08
C THR A 249 17.64 -1.86 43.27
N PHE A 250 16.87 -2.24 42.26
CA PHE A 250 15.44 -2.51 42.35
C PHE A 250 15.12 -3.76 41.54
N THR A 251 14.19 -4.57 42.03
CA THR A 251 13.75 -5.79 41.34
C THR A 251 12.51 -5.53 40.49
N VAL A 252 12.48 -6.12 39.29
CA VAL A 252 11.34 -6.19 38.37
C VAL A 252 10.82 -7.62 38.32
N ASN A 253 9.51 -7.81 38.46
CA ASN A 253 8.84 -9.10 38.36
C ASN A 253 7.83 -9.08 37.21
N PHE A 254 8.07 -9.94 36.22
CA PHE A 254 7.16 -10.15 35.10
C PHE A 254 6.18 -11.27 35.45
N VAL A 255 4.92 -10.93 35.64
CA VAL A 255 3.85 -11.88 35.95
C VAL A 255 3.11 -12.19 34.65
N VAL A 256 3.15 -13.46 34.23
CA VAL A 256 2.54 -13.93 32.99
C VAL A 256 1.44 -14.96 33.27
N ASP A 257 0.27 -14.74 32.68
CA ASP A 257 -0.81 -15.71 32.49
C ASP A 257 -0.79 -16.19 31.02
N LYS A 258 -0.11 -17.30 30.77
CA LYS A 258 0.05 -17.87 29.42
C LYS A 258 -1.27 -18.28 28.76
N SER A 259 -2.35 -18.44 29.53
CA SER A 259 -3.66 -18.77 28.96
C SER A 259 -4.31 -17.59 28.23
N LYS A 260 -3.84 -16.38 28.53
CA LYS A 260 -4.33 -15.12 27.93
C LYS A 260 -3.29 -14.42 27.08
N LEU A 261 -2.01 -14.60 27.40
CA LEU A 261 -0.91 -14.02 26.64
C LEU A 261 -0.84 -14.67 25.26
N ALA A 262 -0.89 -13.86 24.19
CA ALA A 262 -0.74 -14.34 22.82
C ALA A 262 0.62 -15.03 22.62
N LYS A 263 0.74 -15.87 21.58
CA LYS A 263 2.06 -16.42 21.19
C LYS A 263 2.91 -15.34 20.55
N GLY A 264 4.24 -15.46 20.68
CA GLY A 264 5.21 -14.56 20.07
C GLY A 264 5.75 -13.48 21.03
N PRO A 265 6.37 -12.41 20.50
CA PRO A 265 7.01 -11.38 21.30
C PRO A 265 6.01 -10.37 21.89
N HIS A 266 6.17 -10.08 23.18
CA HIS A 266 5.53 -8.97 23.89
C HIS A 266 6.59 -7.99 24.33
N GLU A 267 6.51 -6.78 23.81
CA GLU A 267 7.60 -5.81 23.89
C GLU A 267 7.20 -4.63 24.78
N GLY A 268 8.16 -4.09 25.52
CA GLY A 268 7.93 -2.91 26.33
C GLY A 268 9.21 -2.22 26.80
N LEU A 269 9.03 -1.23 27.66
CA LEU A 269 10.11 -0.45 28.26
C LEU A 269 9.95 -0.41 29.77
N ILE A 270 11.08 -0.42 30.45
CA ILE A 270 11.18 0.02 31.85
C ILE A 270 11.77 1.42 31.82
N TRP A 271 11.06 2.37 32.42
CA TRP A 271 11.42 3.77 32.49
C TRP A 271 12.02 4.11 33.86
N LEU A 272 13.09 4.91 33.86
CA LEU A 272 13.63 5.58 35.03
C LEU A 272 13.62 7.08 34.79
N ASP A 273 12.67 7.76 35.41
CA ASP A 273 12.41 9.18 35.20
C ASP A 273 12.87 10.02 36.39
N THR A 274 13.74 10.99 36.12
CA THR A 274 14.25 11.94 37.12
C THR A 274 13.42 13.22 37.21
N GLY A 275 12.45 13.42 36.31
CA GLY A 275 11.72 14.66 36.07
C GLY A 275 12.35 15.54 34.99
N GLU A 276 13.67 15.44 34.78
CA GLU A 276 14.42 16.19 33.76
C GLU A 276 14.95 15.30 32.63
N LYS A 277 15.35 14.09 32.99
CA LYS A 277 15.90 13.06 32.09
C LYS A 277 15.14 11.76 32.30
N LYS A 278 14.86 11.08 31.19
CA LYS A 278 14.21 9.77 31.15
C LYS A 278 15.17 8.76 30.55
N LEU A 279 15.49 7.72 31.31
CA LEU A 279 16.28 6.57 30.85
C LEU A 279 15.34 5.41 30.60
N HIS A 280 15.67 4.53 29.65
CA HIS A 280 14.90 3.32 29.39
C HIS A 280 15.72 2.05 29.29
N VAL A 281 15.05 0.93 29.52
CA VAL A 281 15.55 -0.41 29.19
C VAL A 281 14.45 -1.13 28.39
N PRO A 282 14.69 -1.48 27.12
CA PRO A 282 13.74 -2.28 26.35
C PRO A 282 13.70 -3.71 26.90
N PHE A 283 12.53 -4.33 26.84
CA PHE A 283 12.38 -5.75 27.13
C PHE A 283 11.48 -6.43 26.09
N ILE A 284 11.74 -7.73 25.88
CA ILE A 284 10.90 -8.64 25.10
C ILE A 284 10.61 -9.86 25.97
N ILE A 285 9.33 -10.13 26.23
CA ILE A 285 8.84 -11.38 26.82
C ILE A 285 8.27 -12.24 25.68
N TRP A 286 8.93 -13.36 25.38
CA TRP A 286 8.56 -14.22 24.26
C TRP A 286 7.75 -15.43 24.75
N ASN A 287 6.49 -15.55 24.31
CA ASN A 287 5.63 -16.67 24.66
C ASN A 287 5.65 -17.76 23.58
N GLY A 288 6.18 -18.94 23.90
CA GLY A 288 6.37 -20.05 22.98
C GLY A 288 7.75 -20.08 22.33
N ASP A 289 7.90 -20.86 21.26
CA ASP A 289 9.17 -21.01 20.53
C ASP A 289 9.52 -19.76 19.70
N VAL A 290 10.81 -19.59 19.39
CA VAL A 290 11.25 -18.50 18.50
C VAL A 290 11.04 -18.97 17.08
N GLU A 291 10.00 -18.47 16.45
CA GLU A 291 9.66 -18.79 15.07
C GLU A 291 9.70 -17.51 14.23
N VAL A 292 9.86 -17.67 12.92
CA VAL A 292 9.66 -16.55 11.98
C VAL A 292 8.21 -16.10 12.12
N PRO A 293 7.94 -14.83 12.48
CA PRO A 293 6.58 -14.39 12.67
C PRO A 293 5.75 -14.54 11.39
N GLU A 294 4.49 -14.93 11.55
CA GLU A 294 3.53 -14.98 10.44
C GLU A 294 3.48 -13.62 9.73
N LYS A 295 3.39 -13.66 8.41
CA LYS A 295 3.32 -12.46 7.56
C LYS A 295 2.16 -11.56 7.95
N LEU A 296 0.99 -12.16 8.20
CA LEU A 296 -0.23 -11.50 8.62
C LEU A 296 -0.83 -12.27 9.80
N SER A 297 -0.98 -11.62 10.94
CA SER A 297 -1.53 -12.21 12.17
C SER A 297 -2.40 -11.20 12.94
N ASN A 298 -3.04 -11.66 14.02
CA ASN A 298 -3.89 -10.84 14.90
C ASN A 298 -4.98 -10.04 14.16
N VAL A 299 -5.47 -10.57 13.04
CA VAL A 299 -6.51 -9.91 12.25
C VAL A 299 -7.82 -9.94 13.03
N LYS A 300 -8.35 -8.75 13.36
CA LYS A 300 -9.58 -8.55 14.11
C LYS A 300 -10.44 -7.49 13.45
N ALA A 301 -11.75 -7.69 13.50
CA ALA A 301 -12.75 -6.68 13.18
C ALA A 301 -13.53 -6.38 14.48
N SER A 302 -13.73 -5.11 14.81
CA SER A 302 -14.40 -4.70 16.06
C SER A 302 -15.90 -5.06 16.10
N SER A 303 -16.51 -5.29 14.93
CA SER A 303 -17.92 -5.64 14.76
C SER A 303 -18.08 -6.53 13.54
N ASN A 304 -19.06 -7.42 13.59
CA ASN A 304 -19.55 -8.20 12.45
C ASN A 304 -20.81 -7.58 11.81
N VAL A 305 -21.17 -6.37 12.19
CA VAL A 305 -22.30 -5.62 11.63
C VAL A 305 -21.85 -4.19 11.32
N ILE A 306 -22.19 -3.71 10.13
CA ILE A 306 -22.06 -2.30 9.76
C ILE A 306 -23.42 -1.70 9.38
N MET A 307 -23.67 -0.50 9.88
CA MET A 307 -24.90 0.26 9.70
C MET A 307 -24.60 1.65 9.14
N PRO A 308 -24.40 1.77 7.82
CA PRO A 308 -24.16 3.05 7.16
C PRO A 308 -25.14 4.15 7.61
N GLY A 309 -24.60 5.30 8.03
CA GLY A 309 -25.36 6.47 8.42
C GLY A 309 -26.03 6.41 9.80
N ASN A 310 -25.80 5.35 10.59
CA ASN A 310 -26.28 5.26 11.98
C ASN A 310 -25.32 5.99 12.94
N ALA A 311 -25.76 6.35 14.15
CA ALA A 311 -24.89 6.85 15.21
C ALA A 311 -24.11 5.71 15.92
N GLN A 312 -24.65 4.50 15.91
CA GLN A 312 -24.05 3.28 16.46
C GLN A 312 -23.76 2.28 15.33
N ASN A 313 -22.63 1.56 15.40
CA ASN A 313 -22.21 0.55 14.41
C ASN A 313 -22.04 1.08 12.99
N ASN A 314 -21.74 2.37 12.82
CA ASN A 314 -21.48 2.96 11.50
C ASN A 314 -20.07 2.68 10.98
N THR A 315 -19.22 2.09 11.82
CA THR A 315 -17.85 1.75 11.46
C THR A 315 -17.47 0.35 11.93
N ILE A 316 -16.52 -0.25 11.20
CA ILE A 316 -15.79 -1.44 11.63
C ILE A 316 -14.32 -1.04 11.74
N ASP A 317 -13.73 -1.25 12.90
CA ASP A 317 -12.28 -1.10 13.10
C ASP A 317 -11.62 -2.43 12.77
N PHE A 318 -10.71 -2.43 11.79
CA PHE A 318 -9.81 -3.52 11.48
C PHE A 318 -8.49 -3.31 12.20
N GLU A 319 -8.00 -4.34 12.87
CA GLU A 319 -6.68 -4.41 13.49
C GLU A 319 -5.93 -5.62 12.95
N PHE A 320 -4.64 -5.48 12.63
CA PHE A 320 -3.81 -6.57 12.13
C PHE A 320 -2.32 -6.32 12.44
N THR A 321 -1.51 -7.38 12.44
CA THR A 321 -0.06 -7.32 12.67
C THR A 321 0.70 -7.89 11.48
N LEU A 322 1.70 -7.15 11.01
CA LEU A 322 2.65 -7.55 9.97
C LEU A 322 3.94 -8.03 10.62
N GLY A 323 4.17 -9.34 10.61
CA GLY A 323 5.27 -9.96 11.35
C GLY A 323 6.53 -10.23 10.52
N SER A 324 6.42 -10.43 9.21
CA SER A 324 7.54 -10.70 8.31
C SER A 324 7.31 -10.09 6.93
N GLY A 325 8.31 -9.41 6.38
CA GLY A 325 8.14 -8.62 5.16
C GLY A 325 8.27 -9.44 3.87
N SER A 326 8.17 -8.75 2.75
CA SER A 326 8.22 -9.34 1.41
C SER A 326 9.64 -9.74 1.02
N VAL A 327 9.72 -10.74 0.14
CA VAL A 327 11.00 -11.22 -0.41
C VAL A 327 11.30 -10.43 -1.68
N ILE A 328 12.44 -9.76 -1.67
CA ILE A 328 12.99 -9.07 -2.83
C ILE A 328 13.78 -10.13 -3.63
N PRO A 329 13.43 -10.42 -4.88
CA PRO A 329 14.18 -11.38 -5.67
C PRO A 329 15.60 -10.84 -5.94
N PRO A 330 16.56 -11.74 -6.19
CA PRO A 330 17.92 -11.36 -6.51
C PRO A 330 17.96 -10.54 -7.81
N THR A 331 18.84 -9.54 -7.88
CA THR A 331 19.03 -8.75 -9.11
C THR A 331 19.79 -9.52 -10.18
N GLU A 332 20.65 -10.46 -9.77
CA GLU A 332 21.40 -11.35 -10.66
C GLU A 332 21.07 -12.82 -10.39
N PRO A 333 21.08 -13.73 -11.39
CA PRO A 333 20.70 -15.14 -11.23
C PRO A 333 21.46 -15.93 -10.15
N ASN A 334 22.62 -15.43 -9.72
CA ASN A 334 23.51 -16.07 -8.75
C ASN A 334 23.43 -15.45 -7.35
N GLU A 335 22.60 -14.42 -7.15
CA GLU A 335 22.39 -13.80 -5.85
C GLU A 335 21.25 -14.50 -5.09
N ARG A 336 21.24 -14.33 -3.76
CA ARG A 336 20.14 -14.83 -2.94
C ARG A 336 19.03 -13.77 -2.87
N PRO A 337 17.75 -14.17 -2.78
CA PRO A 337 16.69 -13.25 -2.46
C PRO A 337 16.96 -12.55 -1.12
N GLU A 338 16.62 -11.28 -1.03
CA GLU A 338 16.75 -10.49 0.19
C GLU A 338 15.40 -10.39 0.90
N SER A 339 15.40 -10.54 2.22
CA SER A 339 14.21 -10.27 3.02
C SER A 339 14.10 -8.77 3.30
N SER A 340 12.90 -8.24 3.11
CA SER A 340 12.57 -6.87 3.47
C SER A 340 11.78 -6.82 4.79
N ASN A 341 11.84 -5.69 5.49
CA ASN A 341 10.99 -5.39 6.65
C ASN A 341 9.74 -4.59 6.26
N ILE A 342 9.39 -4.58 4.99
CA ILE A 342 8.13 -4.00 4.53
C ILE A 342 7.34 -5.04 3.76
N ILE A 343 6.01 -4.91 3.78
CA ILE A 343 5.10 -5.64 2.90
C ILE A 343 4.86 -4.81 1.65
N ASP A 344 4.90 -5.47 0.49
CA ASP A 344 4.66 -4.84 -0.82
C ASP A 344 3.32 -4.10 -0.86
N GLU A 345 2.23 -4.78 -0.52
CA GLU A 345 0.90 -4.18 -0.39
C GLU A 345 0.00 -4.92 0.60
N ILE A 346 -0.81 -4.16 1.35
CA ILE A 346 -1.94 -4.68 2.11
C ILE A 346 -3.23 -4.18 1.48
N GLU A 347 -4.12 -5.12 1.19
CA GLU A 347 -5.49 -4.85 0.77
C GLU A 347 -6.48 -5.34 1.83
N ILE A 348 -7.54 -4.57 2.06
CA ILE A 348 -8.77 -5.07 2.66
C ILE A 348 -9.86 -5.00 1.60
N ARG A 349 -10.39 -6.17 1.24
CA ARG A 349 -11.41 -6.36 0.21
C ARG A 349 -12.71 -6.81 0.84
N VAL A 350 -13.82 -6.42 0.24
CA VAL A 350 -15.13 -7.00 0.53
C VAL A 350 -15.53 -7.88 -0.64
N SER A 351 -15.99 -9.08 -0.35
CA SER A 351 -16.49 -10.03 -1.34
C SER A 351 -17.92 -10.48 -1.02
N ASP A 352 -18.59 -11.01 -2.03
CA ASP A 352 -19.79 -11.82 -1.81
C ASP A 352 -19.43 -13.13 -1.07
N LEU A 353 -20.45 -13.93 -0.73
CA LEU A 353 -20.26 -15.21 -0.04
C LEU A 353 -19.58 -16.28 -0.91
N ASN A 354 -19.54 -16.08 -2.23
CA ASN A 354 -18.86 -16.97 -3.18
C ASN A 354 -17.38 -16.60 -3.38
N GLY A 355 -16.92 -15.48 -2.79
CA GLY A 355 -15.54 -15.01 -2.89
C GLY A 355 -15.28 -14.02 -4.04
N ASN A 356 -16.32 -13.57 -4.76
CA ASN A 356 -16.16 -12.55 -5.78
C ASN A 356 -15.97 -11.19 -5.12
N THR A 357 -14.86 -10.51 -5.41
CA THR A 357 -14.57 -9.19 -4.84
C THR A 357 -15.55 -8.15 -5.37
N LEU A 358 -16.26 -7.48 -4.45
CA LEU A 358 -17.23 -6.43 -4.74
C LEU A 358 -16.59 -5.03 -4.66
N GLY A 359 -15.58 -4.87 -3.82
CA GLY A 359 -14.87 -3.60 -3.67
C GLY A 359 -13.65 -3.71 -2.78
N VAL A 360 -12.71 -2.79 -2.98
CA VAL A 360 -11.55 -2.58 -2.10
C VAL A 360 -11.90 -1.45 -1.14
N ILE A 361 -11.67 -1.65 0.16
CA ILE A 361 -11.98 -0.67 1.21
C ILE A 361 -10.71 -0.08 1.84
N PHE A 362 -9.56 -0.74 1.66
CA PHE A 362 -8.25 -0.27 2.06
C PHE A 362 -7.20 -0.85 1.13
N ALA A 363 -6.26 -0.03 0.68
CA ALA A 363 -5.07 -0.45 -0.07
C ALA A 363 -3.90 0.45 0.30
N LYS A 364 -2.79 -0.13 0.76
CA LYS A 364 -1.57 0.59 1.12
C LYS A 364 -0.34 -0.23 0.78
N SER A 365 0.59 0.39 0.07
CA SER A 365 1.87 -0.21 -0.30
C SER A 365 2.98 0.13 0.68
N LEU A 366 4.02 -0.71 0.72
CA LEU A 366 5.28 -0.48 1.44
C LEU A 366 5.08 -0.25 2.96
N LEU A 367 4.28 -1.10 3.60
CA LEU A 367 4.02 -1.02 5.04
C LEU A 367 5.15 -1.68 5.83
N LEU A 368 5.81 -0.93 6.72
CA LEU A 368 6.80 -1.46 7.66
C LEU A 368 6.16 -2.51 8.60
N LEU A 369 6.93 -3.49 9.06
CA LEU A 369 6.48 -4.44 10.09
C LEU A 369 5.93 -3.70 11.32
N GLY A 370 4.87 -4.24 11.91
CA GLY A 370 4.19 -3.64 13.06
C GLY A 370 2.69 -3.89 13.07
N HIS A 371 2.01 -3.27 14.03
CA HIS A 371 0.55 -3.35 14.17
C HIS A 371 -0.13 -2.17 13.46
N TYR A 372 -1.29 -2.42 12.87
CA TYR A 372 -2.02 -1.45 12.08
C TYR A 372 -3.49 -1.47 12.45
N LYS A 373 -4.08 -0.27 12.46
CA LYS A 373 -5.50 -0.05 12.67
C LYS A 373 -6.09 0.76 11.53
N PHE A 374 -7.25 0.33 11.02
CA PHE A 374 -8.01 1.01 9.99
C PHE A 374 -9.49 1.03 10.35
N THR A 375 -10.12 2.20 10.29
CA THR A 375 -11.56 2.34 10.54
C THR A 375 -12.29 2.46 9.20
N TRP A 376 -13.19 1.52 8.94
CA TRP A 376 -14.02 1.48 7.74
C TRP A 376 -15.44 1.97 8.04
N ASP A 377 -16.01 2.80 7.17
CA ASP A 377 -17.33 3.43 7.33
C ASP A 377 -18.41 2.90 6.35
N GLY A 378 -18.13 1.80 5.67
CA GLY A 378 -19.04 1.18 4.70
C GLY A 378 -18.82 1.61 3.25
N ARG A 379 -17.86 2.51 2.97
CA ARG A 379 -17.53 2.98 1.62
C ARG A 379 -16.30 2.28 1.04
N ASP A 380 -16.22 2.21 -0.28
CA ASP A 380 -15.00 1.76 -0.97
C ASP A 380 -13.89 2.82 -0.93
N ILE A 381 -12.72 2.50 -1.49
CA ILE A 381 -11.59 3.45 -1.62
C ILE A 381 -11.91 4.70 -2.46
N TYR A 382 -13.01 4.70 -3.22
CA TYR A 382 -13.48 5.84 -4.01
C TYR A 382 -14.54 6.68 -3.26
N GLY A 383 -14.88 6.31 -2.02
CA GLY A 383 -15.85 7.01 -1.18
C GLY A 383 -17.32 6.66 -1.47
N ASN A 384 -17.59 5.60 -2.24
CA ASN A 384 -18.94 5.19 -2.58
C ASN A 384 -19.46 4.12 -1.61
N TYR A 385 -20.72 4.18 -1.20
CA TYR A 385 -21.37 2.97 -0.67
C TYR A 385 -21.56 1.98 -1.82
N PHE A 386 -21.22 0.71 -1.62
CA PHE A 386 -21.21 -0.29 -2.70
C PHE A 386 -21.87 -1.62 -2.29
N LEU A 387 -22.55 -1.64 -1.14
CA LEU A 387 -23.18 -2.82 -0.57
C LEU A 387 -24.65 -2.55 -0.24
N THR A 388 -25.51 -3.51 -0.53
CA THR A 388 -26.91 -3.53 -0.06
C THR A 388 -27.04 -4.28 1.26
N ASP A 389 -28.19 -4.19 1.93
CA ASP A 389 -28.48 -5.01 3.11
C ASP A 389 -28.25 -6.50 2.80
N GLY A 390 -27.47 -7.20 3.64
CA GLY A 390 -27.07 -8.58 3.36
C GLY A 390 -25.80 -9.02 4.09
N LYS A 391 -25.41 -10.28 3.86
CA LYS A 391 -24.18 -10.87 4.41
C LYS A 391 -23.06 -10.87 3.37
N TYR A 392 -21.86 -10.58 3.83
CA TYR A 392 -20.65 -10.48 3.00
C TYR A 392 -19.44 -11.02 3.75
N LYS A 393 -18.33 -11.15 3.04
CA LYS A 393 -17.02 -11.41 3.63
C LYS A 393 -16.12 -10.20 3.48
N TRP A 394 -15.29 -9.95 4.49
CA TRP A 394 -14.09 -9.12 4.33
C TRP A 394 -12.87 -10.04 4.24
N VAL A 395 -11.84 -9.59 3.52
CA VAL A 395 -10.56 -10.28 3.36
C VAL A 395 -9.45 -9.28 3.58
N VAL A 396 -8.65 -9.46 4.62
CA VAL A 396 -7.38 -8.74 4.81
C VAL A 396 -6.28 -9.59 4.19
N ALA A 397 -5.53 -9.04 3.24
CA ALA A 397 -4.49 -9.77 2.52
C ALA A 397 -3.19 -8.98 2.40
N ALA A 398 -2.07 -9.68 2.62
CA ALA A 398 -0.75 -9.27 2.18
C ALA A 398 -0.58 -9.73 0.73
N VAL A 399 -0.54 -8.76 -0.18
CA VAL A 399 -0.43 -8.96 -1.61
C VAL A 399 1.03 -8.80 -2.01
N GLU A 400 1.58 -9.81 -2.67
CA GLU A 400 2.96 -9.81 -3.12
C GLU A 400 3.04 -10.16 -4.60
N SER A 401 4.08 -9.65 -5.25
CA SER A 401 4.43 -10.07 -6.59
C SER A 401 5.62 -11.03 -6.55
N ASN A 402 5.73 -11.90 -7.55
CA ASN A 402 6.96 -12.65 -7.79
C ASN A 402 8.12 -11.75 -8.26
N ASN A 403 7.88 -10.44 -8.42
CA ASN A 403 8.83 -9.43 -8.88
C ASN A 403 9.52 -9.79 -10.22
N ASP A 404 8.92 -10.68 -11.03
CA ASP A 404 9.31 -10.97 -12.41
C ASP A 404 8.58 -10.00 -13.33
N GLN A 405 9.29 -8.97 -13.82
CA GLN A 405 8.70 -7.97 -14.70
C GLN A 405 8.26 -8.53 -16.07
N GLN A 406 8.79 -9.68 -16.51
CA GLN A 406 8.43 -10.31 -17.78
C GLN A 406 7.23 -11.23 -17.62
N ASN A 407 7.15 -11.96 -16.50
CA ASN A 407 6.04 -12.87 -16.19
C ASN A 407 5.49 -12.59 -14.78
N PRO A 408 4.78 -11.46 -14.60
CA PRO A 408 4.33 -11.04 -13.30
C PRO A 408 3.27 -12.00 -12.74
N VAL A 409 3.49 -12.46 -11.51
CA VAL A 409 2.51 -13.23 -10.72
C VAL A 409 2.22 -12.44 -9.46
N ILE A 410 0.97 -12.04 -9.28
CA ILE A 410 0.48 -11.35 -8.08
C ILE A 410 -0.39 -12.33 -7.30
N GLN A 411 -0.15 -12.45 -6.00
CA GLN A 411 -0.88 -13.38 -5.15
C GLN A 411 -1.06 -12.85 -3.72
N ASP A 412 -2.07 -13.36 -3.04
CA ASP A 412 -2.22 -13.19 -1.60
C ASP A 412 -1.20 -14.10 -0.88
N ALA A 413 -0.05 -13.55 -0.49
CA ALA A 413 0.98 -14.28 0.25
C ALA A 413 0.52 -14.70 1.65
N ALA A 414 -0.38 -13.93 2.25
CA ALA A 414 -1.14 -14.31 3.43
C ALA A 414 -2.49 -13.61 3.42
N LYS A 415 -3.54 -14.28 3.90
CA LYS A 415 -4.86 -13.68 4.02
C LYS A 415 -5.65 -14.24 5.20
N VAL A 416 -6.50 -13.40 5.76
CA VAL A 416 -7.52 -13.77 6.74
C VAL A 416 -8.86 -13.20 6.29
N GLU A 417 -9.90 -14.01 6.38
CA GLU A 417 -11.27 -13.61 6.04
C GLU A 417 -12.20 -13.74 7.23
N GLY A 418 -13.28 -12.96 7.21
CA GLY A 418 -14.37 -13.06 8.18
C GLY A 418 -15.67 -12.58 7.57
N GLU A 419 -16.79 -12.96 8.20
CA GLU A 419 -18.12 -12.57 7.76
C GLU A 419 -18.64 -11.34 8.50
N PHE A 420 -19.43 -10.53 7.81
CA PHE A 420 -20.17 -9.43 8.40
C PHE A 420 -21.52 -9.22 7.72
N GLU A 421 -22.40 -8.46 8.37
CA GLU A 421 -23.73 -8.11 7.88
C GLU A 421 -23.86 -6.60 7.70
N VAL A 422 -24.33 -6.17 6.53
CA VAL A 422 -24.72 -4.79 6.27
C VAL A 422 -26.21 -4.65 6.61
N LYS A 423 -26.55 -3.65 7.42
CA LYS A 423 -27.94 -3.26 7.71
C LYS A 423 -28.12 -1.78 7.48
N ASN A 424 -29.34 -1.37 7.14
CA ASN A 424 -29.65 0.04 6.92
C ASN A 424 -28.80 0.67 5.80
N ALA A 425 -28.43 -0.11 4.78
CA ALA A 425 -27.84 0.43 3.58
C ALA A 425 -28.79 1.43 2.91
N PRO A 426 -28.25 2.47 2.22
CA PRO A 426 -29.07 3.40 1.46
C PRO A 426 -30.02 2.68 0.51
N LYS A 427 -31.28 3.15 0.44
CA LYS A 427 -32.31 2.52 -0.39
C LYS A 427 -32.23 2.94 -1.85
N THR A 428 -31.71 4.13 -2.09
CA THR A 428 -31.39 4.62 -3.43
C THR A 428 -30.16 3.89 -3.98
N LYS A 429 -30.26 3.34 -5.19
CA LYS A 429 -29.20 2.59 -5.86
C LYS A 429 -28.93 3.15 -7.24
N VAL A 430 -27.66 3.15 -7.63
CA VAL A 430 -27.22 3.35 -8.99
C VAL A 430 -26.35 2.16 -9.37
N SER A 431 -26.75 1.44 -10.42
CA SER A 431 -26.08 0.20 -10.84
C SER A 431 -25.57 0.32 -12.25
N ILE A 432 -24.39 -0.25 -12.52
CA ILE A 432 -24.05 -0.60 -13.90
C ILE A 432 -24.84 -1.85 -14.27
N VAL A 433 -25.53 -1.81 -15.41
CA VAL A 433 -26.23 -2.97 -15.97
C VAL A 433 -25.76 -3.16 -17.40
N ILE A 434 -25.17 -4.32 -17.68
CA ILE A 434 -24.70 -4.69 -19.01
C ILE A 434 -25.63 -5.77 -19.55
N GLN A 435 -26.12 -5.61 -20.79
CA GLN A 435 -27.12 -6.53 -21.36
C GLN A 435 -26.59 -7.96 -21.53
N LYS A 436 -25.28 -8.12 -21.74
CA LYS A 436 -24.59 -9.41 -21.79
C LYS A 436 -23.34 -9.33 -20.92
N ASP A 437 -23.18 -10.27 -19.99
CA ASP A 437 -22.00 -10.40 -19.14
C ASP A 437 -20.73 -10.74 -19.91
N THR A 438 -20.90 -11.04 -21.20
CA THR A 438 -19.82 -11.37 -22.11
C THR A 438 -20.07 -10.76 -23.48
N VAL A 439 -19.03 -10.18 -24.06
CA VAL A 439 -18.98 -9.75 -25.46
C VAL A 439 -17.78 -10.41 -26.12
N THR A 440 -17.82 -10.61 -27.44
CA THR A 440 -16.64 -11.00 -28.21
C THR A 440 -15.82 -9.77 -28.62
N GLN A 441 -14.54 -9.97 -28.96
CA GLN A 441 -13.70 -8.89 -29.46
C GLN A 441 -14.32 -8.24 -30.71
N GLU A 442 -14.35 -6.91 -30.75
CA GLU A 442 -15.07 -6.03 -31.68
C GLU A 442 -16.60 -6.09 -31.65
N GLU A 443 -17.21 -6.93 -30.82
CA GLU A 443 -18.65 -6.88 -30.60
C GLU A 443 -19.00 -5.59 -29.84
N VAL A 444 -20.01 -4.89 -30.34
CA VAL A 444 -20.59 -3.74 -29.66
C VAL A 444 -21.62 -4.23 -28.65
N GLY A 445 -21.31 -4.07 -27.37
CA GLY A 445 -22.23 -4.25 -26.26
C GLY A 445 -22.93 -2.95 -25.89
N THR A 446 -23.99 -3.08 -25.09
CA THR A 446 -24.69 -1.94 -24.50
C THR A 446 -24.72 -2.09 -22.99
N GLY A 447 -24.33 -1.01 -22.32
CA GLY A 447 -24.42 -0.84 -20.87
C GLY A 447 -25.33 0.32 -20.53
N SER A 448 -25.76 0.36 -19.27
CA SER A 448 -26.57 1.44 -18.74
C SER A 448 -26.20 1.76 -17.30
N VAL A 449 -26.40 3.01 -16.91
CA VAL A 449 -26.37 3.43 -15.51
C VAL A 449 -27.82 3.52 -15.06
N ARG A 450 -28.25 2.55 -14.27
CA ARG A 450 -29.63 2.40 -13.83
C ARG A 450 -29.81 2.98 -12.44
N LEU A 451 -30.75 3.92 -12.30
CA LEU A 451 -31.22 4.46 -11.03
C LEU A 451 -32.40 3.63 -10.52
N GLU A 452 -32.41 3.35 -9.22
CA GLU A 452 -33.54 2.83 -8.46
C GLU A 452 -33.70 3.63 -7.18
N THR A 453 -34.77 4.41 -7.05
CA THR A 453 -34.97 5.30 -5.90
C THR A 453 -36.44 5.56 -5.59
N THR A 454 -36.75 5.78 -4.33
CA THR A 454 -38.02 6.37 -3.88
C THR A 454 -37.87 7.86 -3.55
N GLU A 455 -36.64 8.37 -3.56
CA GLU A 455 -36.32 9.76 -3.29
C GLU A 455 -36.36 10.59 -4.58
N LYS A 456 -36.56 11.89 -4.42
CA LYS A 456 -36.55 12.86 -5.51
C LYS A 456 -35.11 13.23 -5.85
N VAL A 457 -34.67 12.84 -7.04
CA VAL A 457 -33.34 13.10 -7.57
C VAL A 457 -33.40 14.24 -8.57
N ALA A 458 -32.60 15.28 -8.36
CA ALA A 458 -32.47 16.41 -9.27
C ALA A 458 -31.12 16.46 -10.00
N GLY A 459 -30.18 15.58 -9.64
CA GLY A 459 -28.93 15.49 -10.37
C GLY A 459 -28.13 14.24 -10.08
N PHE A 460 -27.24 13.90 -11.01
CA PHE A 460 -26.24 12.85 -10.90
C PHE A 460 -24.91 13.39 -11.39
N LYS A 461 -23.87 13.25 -10.58
CA LYS A 461 -22.51 13.63 -10.96
C LYS A 461 -21.55 12.54 -10.51
N GLY A 462 -20.70 12.08 -11.42
CA GLY A 462 -19.76 11.02 -11.11
C GLY A 462 -18.92 10.59 -12.30
N THR A 463 -18.03 9.63 -12.04
CA THR A 463 -17.17 9.02 -13.06
C THR A 463 -17.44 7.53 -13.11
N ILE A 464 -17.75 7.01 -14.30
CA ILE A 464 -17.84 5.57 -14.55
C ILE A 464 -16.47 5.11 -15.03
N PHE A 465 -15.87 4.13 -14.37
CA PHE A 465 -14.59 3.59 -14.77
C PHE A 465 -14.76 2.26 -15.52
N PHE A 466 -13.86 1.99 -16.46
CA PHE A 466 -13.72 0.74 -17.19
C PHE A 466 -12.26 0.49 -17.56
N ASN A 467 -11.90 -0.73 -17.92
CA ASN A 467 -10.56 -1.04 -18.39
C ASN A 467 -10.39 -0.60 -19.86
N ALA A 468 -9.65 0.48 -20.11
CA ALA A 468 -9.37 1.05 -21.43
C ALA A 468 -8.65 0.10 -22.41
N ASN A 469 -7.97 -0.93 -21.91
CA ASN A 469 -7.35 -1.96 -22.76
C ASN A 469 -8.41 -2.96 -23.25
N LEU A 470 -9.38 -3.30 -22.40
CA LEU A 470 -10.42 -4.29 -22.72
C LEU A 470 -11.59 -3.67 -23.47
N LEU A 471 -11.97 -2.43 -23.17
CA LEU A 471 -13.18 -1.80 -23.70
C LEU A 471 -12.88 -0.43 -24.28
N LYS A 472 -13.63 -0.06 -25.32
CA LYS A 472 -13.74 1.30 -25.85
C LYS A 472 -15.19 1.73 -25.81
N VAL A 473 -15.50 2.81 -25.12
CA VAL A 473 -16.84 3.41 -25.14
C VAL A 473 -16.99 4.21 -26.43
N GLU A 474 -18.01 3.91 -27.22
CA GLU A 474 -18.24 4.53 -28.54
C GLU A 474 -19.25 5.68 -28.47
N SER A 475 -20.29 5.52 -27.67
CA SER A 475 -21.33 6.54 -27.53
C SER A 475 -21.93 6.51 -26.13
N VAL A 476 -22.39 7.67 -25.68
CA VAL A 476 -23.19 7.83 -24.46
C VAL A 476 -24.44 8.59 -24.85
N THR A 477 -25.59 8.09 -24.42
CA THR A 477 -26.90 8.69 -24.70
C THR A 477 -27.66 8.89 -23.40
N GLN A 478 -28.48 9.94 -23.39
CA GLN A 478 -29.38 10.23 -22.28
C GLN A 478 -30.35 9.06 -22.07
N GLY A 479 -30.49 8.62 -20.83
CA GLY A 479 -31.35 7.50 -20.49
C GLY A 479 -32.83 7.89 -20.42
N GLU A 480 -33.71 6.90 -20.56
CA GLU A 480 -35.14 7.14 -20.75
C GLU A 480 -35.85 7.74 -19.52
N ILE A 481 -35.26 7.62 -18.33
CA ILE A 481 -35.84 8.21 -17.11
C ILE A 481 -35.73 9.74 -17.11
N LEU A 482 -34.82 10.28 -17.92
CA LEU A 482 -34.59 11.70 -18.09
C LEU A 482 -35.46 12.21 -19.24
N LYS A 483 -36.65 12.72 -18.92
CA LYS A 483 -37.51 13.34 -19.94
C LYS A 483 -36.81 14.56 -20.51
N GLN A 484 -36.69 14.64 -21.84
CA GLN A 484 -35.87 15.65 -22.53
C GLN A 484 -36.22 17.10 -22.14
N ASP A 485 -37.50 17.40 -21.92
CA ASP A 485 -37.95 18.74 -21.52
C ASP A 485 -37.66 19.09 -20.05
N ASP A 486 -37.34 18.10 -19.22
CA ASP A 486 -37.15 18.23 -17.77
C ASP A 486 -35.67 18.38 -17.37
N VAL A 487 -34.74 18.13 -18.30
CA VAL A 487 -33.29 18.16 -18.08
C VAL A 487 -32.74 19.56 -18.37
N GLU A 488 -32.04 20.16 -17.41
CA GLU A 488 -31.30 21.41 -17.60
C GLU A 488 -29.95 21.15 -18.25
N LYS A 489 -29.29 20.08 -17.83
CA LYS A 489 -27.94 19.71 -18.25
C LYS A 489 -27.81 18.18 -18.33
N PHE A 490 -27.29 17.70 -19.46
CA PHE A 490 -26.79 16.34 -19.62
C PHE A 490 -25.44 16.42 -20.30
N ASP A 491 -24.39 16.61 -19.49
CA ASP A 491 -23.03 16.67 -19.99
C ASP A 491 -22.32 15.36 -19.71
N TYR A 492 -21.55 14.90 -20.69
CA TYR A 492 -20.64 13.78 -20.50
C TYR A 492 -19.34 14.00 -21.27
N LYS A 493 -18.29 13.31 -20.81
CA LYS A 493 -17.02 13.21 -21.53
C LYS A 493 -16.51 11.78 -21.43
N VAL A 494 -16.25 11.15 -22.57
CA VAL A 494 -15.60 9.85 -22.63
C VAL A 494 -14.10 10.06 -22.78
N ASP A 495 -13.33 9.44 -21.89
CA ASP A 495 -11.88 9.33 -21.96
C ASP A 495 -11.49 7.85 -22.10
N ASN A 496 -11.38 7.41 -23.36
CA ASN A 496 -10.96 6.04 -23.67
C ASN A 496 -9.46 5.79 -23.41
N LEU A 497 -8.67 6.81 -23.07
CA LEU A 497 -7.26 6.64 -22.71
C LEU A 497 -7.13 6.26 -21.23
N THR A 498 -7.89 6.93 -20.36
CA THR A 498 -7.92 6.61 -18.93
C THR A 498 -8.93 5.53 -18.57
N GLY A 499 -9.93 5.30 -19.42
CA GLY A 499 -10.99 4.32 -19.20
C GLY A 499 -12.13 4.90 -18.37
N GLU A 500 -12.56 6.12 -18.69
CA GLU A 500 -13.49 6.88 -17.84
C GLU A 500 -14.62 7.51 -18.66
N ILE A 501 -15.81 7.57 -18.08
CA ILE A 501 -16.93 8.39 -18.54
C ILE A 501 -17.27 9.37 -17.41
N PHE A 502 -16.98 10.65 -17.63
CA PHE A 502 -17.43 11.72 -16.75
C PHE A 502 -18.87 12.07 -17.09
N VAL A 503 -19.72 12.24 -16.08
CA VAL A 503 -21.14 12.55 -16.26
C VAL A 503 -21.57 13.63 -15.28
N ASP A 504 -22.32 14.62 -15.77
CA ASP A 504 -22.96 15.68 -14.98
C ASP A 504 -24.37 15.94 -15.50
N ILE A 505 -25.36 15.46 -14.74
CA ILE A 505 -26.78 15.54 -15.05
C ILE A 505 -27.43 16.47 -14.04
N VAL A 506 -28.15 17.48 -14.53
CA VAL A 506 -28.92 18.43 -13.72
C VAL A 506 -30.32 18.54 -14.29
N MET A 507 -31.33 18.35 -13.44
CA MET A 507 -32.73 18.54 -13.76
C MET A 507 -33.11 20.02 -13.59
N LYS A 508 -34.03 20.51 -14.42
CA LYS A 508 -34.56 21.88 -14.28
C LYS A 508 -35.23 22.07 -12.93
N GLN A 509 -35.23 23.30 -12.42
CA GLN A 509 -35.96 23.65 -11.21
C GLN A 509 -37.44 23.23 -11.30
N GLY A 510 -37.96 22.61 -10.24
CA GLY A 510 -39.30 21.99 -10.22
C GLY A 510 -39.40 20.59 -10.84
N HIS A 511 -38.37 20.08 -11.52
CA HIS A 511 -38.33 18.72 -12.09
C HIS A 511 -37.39 17.80 -11.31
N GLU A 512 -37.85 16.59 -11.01
CA GLU A 512 -37.13 15.58 -10.22
C GLU A 512 -37.48 14.18 -10.73
N ILE A 513 -36.54 13.26 -10.58
CA ILE A 513 -36.65 11.86 -10.98
C ILE A 513 -37.00 11.02 -9.75
N THR A 514 -37.91 10.07 -9.90
CA THR A 514 -38.24 9.05 -8.89
C THR A 514 -38.52 7.72 -9.60
N GLY A 515 -38.33 6.58 -8.93
CA GLY A 515 -38.63 5.26 -9.47
C GLY A 515 -37.40 4.56 -10.02
N SER A 516 -37.57 3.80 -11.10
CA SER A 516 -36.51 2.97 -11.69
C SER A 516 -36.39 3.21 -13.19
N GLY A 517 -35.16 3.34 -13.69
CA GLY A 517 -34.87 3.61 -15.09
C GLY A 517 -33.43 4.06 -15.30
N ASN A 518 -33.00 4.17 -16.55
CA ASN A 518 -31.61 4.49 -16.88
C ASN A 518 -31.40 6.01 -16.87
N LEU A 519 -30.35 6.45 -16.18
CA LEU A 519 -29.83 7.82 -16.26
C LEU A 519 -29.10 8.05 -17.57
N LEU A 520 -28.39 7.03 -18.03
CA LEU A 520 -27.74 7.01 -19.35
C LEU A 520 -27.60 5.59 -19.85
N THR A 521 -27.44 5.48 -21.17
CA THR A 521 -26.95 4.25 -21.80
C THR A 521 -25.66 4.55 -22.54
N PHE A 522 -24.79 3.55 -22.65
CA PHE A 522 -23.55 3.67 -23.39
C PHE A 522 -23.32 2.43 -24.24
N SER A 523 -22.85 2.63 -25.46
CA SER A 523 -22.32 1.53 -26.27
C SER A 523 -20.82 1.42 -26.03
N PHE A 524 -20.35 0.18 -25.95
CA PHE A 524 -18.94 -0.11 -25.83
C PHE A 524 -18.57 -1.25 -26.76
N ARG A 525 -17.30 -1.28 -27.16
CA ARG A 525 -16.72 -2.28 -28.03
C ARG A 525 -15.67 -3.07 -27.25
N GLY A 526 -15.76 -4.40 -27.27
CA GLY A 526 -14.69 -5.26 -26.76
C GLY A 526 -13.44 -5.10 -27.61
N ARG A 527 -12.26 -4.86 -27.01
CA ARG A 527 -11.00 -4.63 -27.73
C ARG A 527 -10.02 -5.76 -27.58
N VAL A 528 -9.82 -6.22 -26.34
CA VAL A 528 -8.81 -7.23 -25.99
C VAL A 528 -9.50 -8.27 -25.11
N PRO A 529 -9.21 -9.57 -25.28
CA PRO A 529 -9.78 -10.60 -24.41
C PRO A 529 -9.37 -10.44 -22.95
N GLY A 530 -10.30 -10.65 -22.02
CA GLY A 530 -10.06 -10.54 -20.58
C GLY A 530 -11.30 -10.13 -19.79
N GLY A 531 -11.21 -10.17 -18.46
CA GLY A 531 -12.30 -9.77 -17.55
C GLY A 531 -11.93 -8.51 -16.77
N SER A 532 -12.90 -7.62 -16.54
CA SER A 532 -12.73 -6.48 -15.64
C SER A 532 -14.07 -5.95 -15.13
N SER A 533 -14.03 -5.06 -14.15
CA SER A 533 -15.21 -4.38 -13.61
C SER A 533 -15.43 -3.05 -14.32
N VAL A 534 -16.70 -2.74 -14.56
CA VAL A 534 -17.20 -1.40 -14.86
C VAL A 534 -17.90 -0.90 -13.61
N GLY A 535 -17.49 0.25 -13.08
CA GLY A 535 -18.00 0.72 -11.79
C GLY A 535 -17.99 2.23 -11.67
N PHE A 536 -18.06 2.72 -10.43
CA PHE A 536 -18.19 4.14 -10.12
C PHE A 536 -16.98 4.65 -9.34
N LYS A 537 -16.60 5.91 -9.58
CA LYS A 537 -15.68 6.69 -8.76
C LYS A 537 -16.33 8.02 -8.42
N GLU A 538 -16.13 8.50 -7.19
CA GLU A 538 -16.53 9.85 -6.74
C GLU A 538 -17.95 10.24 -7.19
N SER A 539 -18.90 9.32 -7.03
CA SER A 539 -20.22 9.46 -7.63
C SER A 539 -21.24 9.89 -6.58
N MET A 540 -22.16 10.78 -6.97
CA MET A 540 -23.19 11.30 -6.09
C MET A 540 -24.49 11.58 -6.83
N LEU A 541 -25.59 11.43 -6.11
CA LEU A 541 -26.91 11.95 -6.48
C LEU A 541 -27.20 13.19 -5.64
N ALA A 542 -27.99 14.12 -6.16
CA ALA A 542 -28.33 15.36 -5.47
C ALA A 542 -29.81 15.72 -5.55
N HIS A 543 -30.32 16.38 -4.51
CA HIS A 543 -31.61 17.08 -4.50
C HIS A 543 -31.52 18.44 -5.22
N GLN A 544 -32.65 19.13 -5.42
CA GLN A 544 -32.66 20.46 -6.08
C GLN A 544 -31.87 21.53 -5.34
N ASP A 545 -31.77 21.43 -4.01
CA ASP A 545 -30.94 22.31 -3.19
C ASP A 545 -29.45 21.95 -3.21
N LYS A 546 -29.06 20.99 -4.05
CA LYS A 546 -27.70 20.44 -4.22
C LYS A 546 -27.17 19.65 -3.02
N THR A 547 -28.03 19.30 -2.06
CA THR A 547 -27.64 18.37 -0.99
C THR A 547 -27.55 16.94 -1.53
N SER A 548 -26.58 16.16 -1.02
CA SER A 548 -26.29 14.81 -1.51
C SER A 548 -27.30 13.79 -1.01
N ILE A 549 -27.72 12.89 -1.89
CA ILE A 549 -28.56 11.73 -1.58
C ILE A 549 -27.66 10.54 -1.26
N ALA A 550 -27.88 9.89 -0.12
CA ALA A 550 -27.18 8.66 0.22
C ALA A 550 -27.57 7.56 -0.77
N CYS A 551 -26.59 6.96 -1.44
CA CYS A 551 -26.82 6.02 -2.53
C CYS A 551 -25.78 4.91 -2.54
N VAL A 552 -26.22 3.69 -2.91
CA VAL A 552 -25.33 2.56 -3.21
C VAL A 552 -25.00 2.53 -4.70
N PHE A 553 -23.71 2.50 -5.03
CA PHE A 553 -23.15 2.38 -6.37
C PHE A 553 -22.68 0.94 -6.61
N LEU A 554 -23.38 0.21 -7.47
CA LEU A 554 -23.12 -1.21 -7.73
C LEU A 554 -22.34 -1.40 -9.04
N PRO A 555 -21.10 -1.92 -9.00
CA PRO A 555 -20.34 -2.21 -10.21
C PRO A 555 -20.88 -3.46 -10.93
N TRP A 556 -20.41 -3.68 -12.16
CA TRP A 556 -20.70 -4.87 -12.96
C TRP A 556 -19.40 -5.50 -13.49
N HIS A 557 -19.31 -6.82 -13.49
CA HIS A 557 -18.18 -7.53 -14.09
C HIS A 557 -18.50 -7.90 -15.54
N ILE A 558 -17.56 -7.64 -16.45
CA ILE A 558 -17.69 -7.98 -17.87
C ILE A 558 -16.49 -8.78 -18.36
N THR A 559 -16.77 -9.76 -19.21
CA THR A 559 -15.76 -10.55 -19.91
C THR A 559 -15.76 -10.21 -21.41
N VAL A 560 -14.59 -9.96 -21.98
CA VAL A 560 -14.37 -9.92 -23.43
C VAL A 560 -13.76 -11.26 -23.84
N ASN A 561 -14.49 -12.01 -24.66
CA ASN A 561 -14.01 -13.26 -25.25
C ASN A 561 -13.14 -12.97 -26.47
N LYS A 562 -12.14 -13.83 -26.69
CA LYS A 562 -11.41 -13.86 -27.96
C LYS A 562 -12.37 -14.18 -29.10
N ALA A 563 -12.25 -13.44 -30.19
CA ALA A 563 -13.00 -13.76 -31.40
C ALA A 563 -12.51 -15.08 -31.99
N GLU A 564 -13.44 -15.91 -32.48
CA GLU A 564 -13.12 -17.22 -33.05
C GLU A 564 -12.22 -17.10 -34.30
N ASN A 565 -12.42 -16.05 -35.12
CA ASN A 565 -11.61 -15.75 -36.30
C ASN A 565 -11.12 -14.30 -36.25
N PRO A 566 -9.92 -14.03 -35.71
CA PRO A 566 -9.44 -12.65 -35.54
C PRO A 566 -9.08 -11.97 -36.88
N TRP A 567 -8.75 -12.74 -37.93
CA TRP A 567 -8.33 -12.28 -39.26
C TRP A 567 -9.47 -11.81 -40.18
N ASP A 568 -10.72 -12.13 -39.86
CA ASP A 568 -11.90 -11.49 -40.47
C ASP A 568 -12.16 -10.17 -39.71
N LEU A 569 -11.53 -9.10 -40.19
CA LEU A 569 -11.50 -7.78 -39.57
C LEU A 569 -12.80 -7.00 -39.82
N ASN A 570 -13.47 -7.24 -40.96
CA ASN A 570 -14.71 -6.56 -41.32
C ASN A 570 -15.97 -7.29 -40.83
N ARG A 571 -15.83 -8.53 -40.32
CA ARG A 571 -16.89 -9.41 -39.79
C ARG A 571 -17.91 -9.88 -40.83
N ASP A 572 -17.52 -10.01 -42.09
CA ASP A 572 -18.40 -10.49 -43.17
C ASP A 572 -18.33 -12.01 -43.39
N LYS A 573 -17.59 -12.72 -42.53
CA LYS A 573 -17.32 -14.16 -42.54
C LYS A 573 -16.36 -14.61 -43.63
N LYS A 574 -15.66 -13.69 -44.29
CA LYS A 574 -14.58 -13.97 -45.23
C LYS A 574 -13.33 -13.24 -44.80
N VAL A 575 -12.18 -13.76 -45.22
CA VAL A 575 -10.92 -13.05 -45.11
C VAL A 575 -10.50 -12.68 -46.53
N ASP A 576 -10.69 -11.42 -46.91
CA ASP A 576 -10.45 -10.95 -48.26
C ASP A 576 -9.78 -9.56 -48.33
N ASP A 577 -9.77 -8.96 -49.52
CA ASP A 577 -9.13 -7.66 -49.75
C ASP A 577 -9.73 -6.53 -48.89
N ALA A 578 -10.98 -6.69 -48.41
CA ALA A 578 -11.59 -5.75 -47.48
C ALA A 578 -10.90 -5.77 -46.12
N ASP A 579 -10.52 -6.96 -45.61
CA ASP A 579 -9.77 -7.09 -44.36
C ASP A 579 -8.36 -6.56 -44.51
N LEU A 580 -7.69 -6.89 -45.62
CA LEU A 580 -6.38 -6.32 -45.95
C LEU A 580 -6.44 -4.79 -46.00
N LYS A 581 -7.50 -4.22 -46.55
CA LYS A 581 -7.68 -2.76 -46.60
C LYS A 581 -7.82 -2.15 -45.21
N ILE A 582 -8.58 -2.80 -44.31
CA ILE A 582 -8.72 -2.37 -42.91
C ILE A 582 -7.37 -2.46 -42.21
N PHE A 583 -6.68 -3.60 -42.32
CA PHE A 583 -5.36 -3.83 -41.76
C PHE A 583 -4.37 -2.73 -42.16
N MET A 584 -4.33 -2.38 -43.45
CA MET A 584 -3.41 -1.35 -43.97
C MET A 584 -3.68 0.05 -43.42
N THR A 585 -4.89 0.35 -42.93
CA THR A 585 -5.16 1.64 -42.25
C THR A 585 -4.51 1.76 -40.88
N ALA A 586 -4.18 0.63 -40.27
CA ALA A 586 -3.59 0.52 -38.95
C ALA A 586 -2.12 0.06 -38.97
N PHE A 587 -1.55 -0.18 -40.16
CA PHE A 587 -0.17 -0.63 -40.30
C PHE A 587 0.82 0.38 -39.72
N GLY A 588 1.68 -0.10 -38.83
CA GLY A 588 2.64 0.69 -38.05
C GLY A 588 2.05 1.36 -36.81
N ALA A 589 0.75 1.18 -36.51
CA ALA A 589 0.13 1.77 -35.33
C ALA A 589 0.43 0.97 -34.05
N GLU A 590 0.54 1.68 -32.93
CA GLU A 590 0.66 1.18 -31.55
C GLU A 590 -0.63 1.50 -30.75
N PRO A 591 -0.90 0.85 -29.59
CA PRO A 591 -2.11 1.07 -28.79
C PRO A 591 -2.48 2.52 -28.44
N LYS A 592 -1.50 3.43 -28.45
CA LYS A 592 -1.67 4.87 -28.21
C LYS A 592 -2.19 5.63 -29.42
N ASP A 593 -2.05 5.08 -30.62
CA ASP A 593 -2.38 5.74 -31.88
C ASP A 593 -3.88 5.63 -32.18
N PRO A 594 -4.51 6.72 -32.68
CA PRO A 594 -5.95 6.76 -32.89
C PRO A 594 -6.45 5.78 -33.97
N ASN A 595 -5.56 5.32 -34.86
CA ASN A 595 -5.83 4.33 -35.90
C ASN A 595 -5.43 2.89 -35.50
N TYR A 596 -5.03 2.63 -34.25
CA TYR A 596 -4.73 1.28 -33.81
C TYR A 596 -5.97 0.39 -33.73
N ILE A 597 -5.92 -0.73 -34.44
CA ILE A 597 -6.98 -1.75 -34.48
C ILE A 597 -6.49 -2.98 -33.72
N PRO A 598 -6.95 -3.25 -32.49
CA PRO A 598 -6.46 -4.36 -31.67
C PRO A 598 -6.57 -5.74 -32.32
N LEU A 599 -7.57 -5.96 -33.19
CA LEU A 599 -7.68 -7.22 -33.93
C LEU A 599 -6.62 -7.40 -35.01
N ALA A 600 -6.05 -6.31 -35.53
CA ALA A 600 -5.02 -6.37 -36.55
C ALA A 600 -3.62 -6.65 -35.96
N ASP A 601 -3.46 -6.60 -34.64
CA ASP A 601 -2.29 -7.12 -33.93
C ASP A 601 -2.51 -8.60 -33.60
N PHE A 602 -2.42 -9.45 -34.63
CA PHE A 602 -2.76 -10.87 -34.52
C PHE A 602 -1.81 -11.62 -33.60
N ASN A 603 -0.55 -11.18 -33.52
CA ASN A 603 0.47 -11.79 -32.69
C ASN A 603 0.51 -11.21 -31.26
N MET A 604 -0.27 -10.15 -30.99
CA MET A 604 -0.42 -9.48 -29.69
C MET A 604 0.89 -8.87 -29.14
N ASP A 605 1.81 -8.44 -30.02
CA ASP A 605 3.09 -7.83 -29.61
C ASP A 605 3.02 -6.31 -29.37
N GLY A 606 1.86 -5.72 -29.67
CA GLY A 606 1.51 -4.32 -29.43
C GLY A 606 1.87 -3.38 -30.58
N ILE A 607 2.26 -3.89 -31.75
CA ILE A 607 2.50 -3.10 -32.97
C ILE A 607 1.87 -3.86 -34.14
N ILE A 608 1.10 -3.18 -34.99
CA ILE A 608 0.57 -3.79 -36.21
C ILE A 608 1.64 -3.71 -37.30
N ASP A 609 2.37 -4.79 -37.56
CA ASP A 609 3.50 -4.78 -38.50
C ASP A 609 3.48 -5.91 -39.55
N GLY A 610 4.61 -6.11 -40.21
CA GLY A 610 4.77 -7.13 -41.24
C GLY A 610 4.52 -8.56 -40.75
N LYS A 611 4.68 -8.84 -39.45
CA LYS A 611 4.36 -10.15 -38.86
C LYS A 611 2.86 -10.36 -38.83
N ASP A 612 2.09 -9.34 -38.49
CA ASP A 612 0.63 -9.41 -38.51
C ASP A 612 0.11 -9.50 -39.94
N LEU A 613 0.75 -8.79 -40.86
CA LEU A 613 0.43 -8.91 -42.29
C LEU A 613 0.67 -10.34 -42.78
N PHE A 614 1.73 -11.00 -42.31
CA PHE A 614 2.01 -12.39 -42.65
C PHE A 614 0.93 -13.34 -42.12
N VAL A 615 0.45 -13.11 -40.89
CA VAL A 615 -0.66 -13.88 -40.31
C VAL A 615 -1.94 -13.66 -41.12
N LEU A 616 -2.32 -12.42 -41.42
CA LEU A 616 -3.49 -12.11 -42.25
C LEU A 616 -3.40 -12.77 -43.62
N ALA A 617 -2.24 -12.64 -44.29
CA ALA A 617 -2.00 -13.22 -45.61
C ALA A 617 -2.16 -14.75 -45.63
N SER A 618 -1.83 -15.43 -44.52
CA SER A 618 -1.95 -16.88 -44.40
C SER A 618 -3.40 -17.38 -44.34
N HIS A 619 -4.33 -16.48 -44.00
CA HIS A 619 -5.77 -16.77 -43.90
C HIS A 619 -6.59 -16.17 -45.06
N MET A 620 -5.95 -15.49 -46.01
CA MET A 620 -6.65 -14.91 -47.17
C MET A 620 -7.39 -15.98 -47.98
N GLY A 621 -8.66 -15.74 -48.25
CA GLY A 621 -9.57 -16.64 -48.94
C GLY A 621 -10.33 -17.62 -48.04
N GLU A 622 -10.11 -17.60 -46.72
CA GLU A 622 -10.91 -18.38 -45.79
C GLU A 622 -12.35 -17.86 -45.70
N THR A 623 -13.29 -18.76 -45.40
CA THR A 623 -14.70 -18.45 -45.19
C THR A 623 -15.21 -19.25 -44.02
N TYR A 624 -15.92 -18.59 -43.11
CA TYR A 624 -16.36 -19.19 -41.84
C TYR A 624 -17.90 -19.30 -41.77
N PRO A 625 -18.43 -20.28 -41.01
CA PRO A 625 -19.86 -20.55 -40.91
C PRO A 625 -20.71 -19.44 -40.28
#